data_AF-X0U6X8-F1
#
_entry.id   AF-X0U6X8-F1
#
_cell.length_a   1.000
_cell.length_b   1.000
_cell.length_c   1.000
_cell.angle_alpha   90.00
_cell.angle_beta   90.00
_cell.angle_gamma   90.00
#
_symmetry.space_group_name_H-M   'P 1'
#
loop_
_entity.id
_entity.type
_entity.pdbx_description
1 polymer ?
#
loop_
_entity_poly.entity_id
_entity_poly.type
_entity_poly.pdbx_seq_one_letter_code
_entity_poly.pdbx_strand_id
1 'polypeptide(L)'
;TDNPYIVQPRVTHDVKFMTRDEVKSRIYGIPVNLSGKIYIKFSKNIHVIPFEDAPQKNITLYHILDPHDAKPWAMKWIIIDATQTAYCIDEYPNRDFNEMISDDKTYDEYADIIRLKEDALFDIYGKEVFNRIIDPNYGNRTIRKAERDDGTSKT
;
A
#
# COMPACT_ATOMS: atom_id res chain seq x y z
N THR A 1 1.55 -21.74 -24.12
CA THR A 1 1.23 -22.64 -23.00
C THR A 1 0.07 -23.53 -23.42
N ASP A 2 0.00 -24.77 -22.92
CA ASP A 2 -1.05 -25.74 -23.31
C ASP A 2 -2.40 -25.49 -22.63
N ASN A 3 -2.55 -24.39 -21.89
CA ASN A 3 -3.80 -24.03 -21.24
C ASN A 3 -4.71 -23.27 -22.23
N PRO A 4 -5.84 -23.85 -22.67
CA PRO A 4 -6.72 -23.25 -23.67
C PRO A 4 -7.49 -22.02 -23.14
N TYR A 5 -7.51 -21.79 -21.83
CA TYR A 5 -8.19 -20.64 -21.22
C TYR A 5 -7.26 -19.42 -21.07
N ILE A 6 -5.98 -19.55 -21.40
CA ILE A 6 -5.01 -18.47 -21.31
C ILE A 6 -4.90 -17.76 -22.66
N VAL A 7 -5.29 -16.48 -22.67
CA VAL A 7 -5.16 -15.60 -23.84
C VAL A 7 -3.67 -15.28 -24.07
N GLN A 8 -3.07 -15.94 -25.07
CA GLN A 8 -1.62 -15.85 -25.36
C GLN A 8 -1.10 -14.43 -25.63
N PRO A 9 -1.85 -13.53 -26.32
CA PRO A 9 -1.43 -12.14 -26.49
C PRO A 9 -1.24 -11.38 -25.16
N ARG A 10 -2.11 -11.63 -24.18
CA ARG A 10 -2.03 -11.01 -22.85
C ARG A 10 -0.77 -11.48 -22.12
N VAL A 11 -0.52 -12.79 -22.12
CA VAL A 11 0.70 -13.35 -21.51
C VAL A 11 1.96 -12.76 -22.16
N THR A 12 1.97 -12.65 -23.48
CA THR A 12 3.11 -12.08 -24.21
C THR A 12 3.35 -10.62 -23.84
N HIS A 13 2.28 -9.84 -23.63
CA HIS A 13 2.38 -8.47 -23.15
C HIS A 13 2.94 -8.41 -21.72
N ASP A 14 2.39 -9.21 -20.81
CA ASP A 14 2.80 -9.25 -19.41
C ASP A 14 4.26 -9.65 -19.24
N VAL A 15 4.73 -10.65 -20.01
CA VAL A 15 6.12 -11.14 -20.00
C VAL A 15 7.13 -10.03 -20.31
N LYS A 16 6.78 -9.02 -21.13
CA LYS A 16 7.68 -7.88 -21.40
C LYS A 16 8.00 -7.07 -20.15
N PHE A 17 7.13 -7.10 -19.16
CA PHE A 17 7.31 -6.41 -17.90
C PHE A 17 7.80 -7.34 -16.79
N MET A 18 7.98 -8.63 -17.01
CA MET A 18 8.50 -9.53 -15.98
C MET A 18 10.02 -9.43 -15.87
N THR A 19 10.53 -9.57 -14.66
CA THR A 19 11.97 -9.82 -14.44
C THR A 19 12.33 -11.24 -14.92
N ARG A 20 13.63 -11.50 -15.12
CA ARG A 20 14.09 -12.82 -15.58
C ARG A 20 13.66 -13.96 -14.68
N ASP A 21 13.66 -13.74 -13.36
CA ASP A 21 13.30 -14.76 -12.38
C ASP A 21 11.79 -14.97 -12.31
N GLU A 22 10.99 -13.92 -12.51
CA GLU A 22 9.55 -14.05 -12.71
C GLU A 22 9.21 -14.83 -13.97
N VAL A 23 9.94 -14.63 -15.07
CA VAL A 23 9.75 -15.44 -16.30
C VAL A 23 10.09 -16.90 -16.04
N LYS A 24 11.25 -17.20 -15.42
CA LYS A 24 11.65 -18.58 -15.08
C LYS A 24 10.61 -19.28 -14.20
N SER A 25 10.12 -18.60 -13.17
CA SER A 25 9.15 -19.18 -12.25
C SER A 25 7.75 -19.25 -12.84
N ARG A 26 7.18 -18.13 -13.32
CA ARG A 26 5.77 -18.05 -13.75
C ARG A 26 5.51 -18.69 -15.10
N ILE A 27 6.46 -18.64 -16.04
CA ILE A 27 6.27 -19.17 -17.40
C ILE A 27 6.81 -20.60 -17.52
N TYR A 28 8.00 -20.85 -16.97
CA TYR A 28 8.67 -22.15 -17.13
C TYR A 28 8.53 -23.08 -15.92
N GLY A 29 7.91 -22.62 -14.82
CA GLY A 29 7.70 -23.45 -13.62
C GLY A 29 9.00 -23.81 -12.89
N ILE A 30 10.10 -23.13 -13.17
CA ILE A 30 11.40 -23.42 -12.56
C ILE A 30 11.43 -22.82 -11.15
N PRO A 31 11.65 -23.64 -10.11
CA PRO A 31 11.81 -23.10 -8.76
C PRO A 31 13.06 -22.23 -8.71
N VAL A 32 12.89 -20.99 -8.27
CA VAL A 32 13.98 -20.03 -8.07
C VAL A 32 13.96 -19.60 -6.60
N ASN A 33 15.14 -19.47 -6.01
CA ASN A 33 15.25 -18.92 -4.66
C ASN A 33 15.01 -17.41 -4.73
N LEU A 34 14.06 -16.91 -3.95
CA LEU A 34 13.89 -15.47 -3.74
C LEU A 34 15.13 -14.94 -3.04
N SER A 35 15.86 -14.05 -3.72
CA SER A 35 17.05 -13.40 -3.18
C SER A 35 17.09 -11.93 -3.62
N GLY A 36 17.58 -11.05 -2.73
CA GLY A 36 17.67 -9.61 -3.00
C GLY A 36 16.40 -8.82 -2.64
N LYS A 37 16.16 -7.74 -3.39
CA LYS A 37 15.05 -6.81 -3.13
C LYS A 37 13.72 -7.41 -3.57
N ILE A 38 12.68 -7.24 -2.75
CA ILE A 38 11.30 -7.63 -3.11
C ILE A 38 10.80 -6.78 -4.28
N TYR A 39 10.95 -5.46 -4.21
CA TYR A 39 10.55 -4.53 -5.26
C TYR A 39 11.71 -4.21 -6.20
N ILE A 40 12.04 -5.17 -7.08
CA ILE A 40 13.23 -5.11 -7.96
C ILE A 40 13.21 -3.89 -8.89
N LYS A 41 12.03 -3.46 -9.34
CA LYS A 41 11.86 -2.33 -10.26
C LYS A 41 11.84 -0.96 -9.60
N PHE A 42 11.67 -0.89 -8.28
CA PHE A 42 11.61 0.40 -7.60
C PHE A 42 13.01 1.03 -7.59
N SER A 43 13.06 2.28 -8.05
CA SER A 43 14.26 3.09 -8.12
C SER A 43 13.92 4.50 -7.66
N LYS A 44 14.64 4.99 -6.64
CA LYS A 44 14.44 6.35 -6.12
C LYS A 44 14.64 7.40 -7.21
N ASN A 45 15.61 7.22 -8.10
CA ASN A 45 15.92 8.18 -9.18
C ASN A 45 14.82 8.31 -10.25
N ILE A 46 13.86 7.38 -10.29
CA ILE A 46 12.77 7.36 -11.29
C ILE A 46 11.42 7.61 -10.63
N HIS A 47 11.19 7.00 -9.46
CA HIS A 47 9.88 6.96 -8.81
C HIS A 47 9.76 7.94 -7.64
N VAL A 48 10.84 8.61 -7.24
CA VAL A 48 10.80 9.67 -6.24
C VAL A 48 11.11 10.97 -6.98
N ILE A 49 10.13 11.86 -6.98
CA ILE A 49 10.24 13.20 -7.55
C ILE A 49 10.18 14.23 -6.42
N PRO A 50 10.72 15.44 -6.63
CA PRO A 50 10.48 16.57 -5.75
C PRO A 50 8.98 16.84 -5.58
N PHE A 51 8.59 17.34 -4.40
CA PHE A 51 7.18 17.56 -4.10
C PHE A 51 6.55 18.62 -5.01
N GLU A 52 7.32 19.65 -5.35
CA GLU A 52 6.96 20.73 -6.26
C GLU A 52 6.64 20.27 -7.68
N ASP A 53 7.16 19.10 -8.09
CA ASP A 53 6.88 18.50 -9.40
C ASP A 53 5.58 17.68 -9.41
N ALA A 54 4.97 17.44 -8.25
CA ALA A 54 3.68 16.75 -8.15
C ALA A 54 2.54 17.63 -8.71
N PRO A 55 1.56 17.04 -9.42
CA PRO A 55 0.46 17.79 -10.02
C PRO A 55 -0.35 18.59 -8.98
N GLN A 56 -0.57 19.88 -9.24
CA GLN A 56 -1.28 20.80 -8.33
C GLN A 56 -2.75 21.04 -8.72
N LYS A 57 -3.14 20.70 -9.95
CA LYS A 57 -4.48 20.97 -10.51
C LYS A 57 -5.09 19.72 -11.13
N ASN A 58 -6.42 19.68 -11.20
CA ASN A 58 -7.18 18.55 -11.73
C ASN A 58 -6.79 17.22 -11.05
N ILE A 59 -6.64 17.28 -9.72
CA ILE A 59 -6.29 16.15 -8.88
C ILE A 59 -7.48 15.69 -8.05
N THR A 60 -7.47 14.41 -7.69
CA THR A 60 -8.35 13.81 -6.69
C THR A 60 -7.49 13.23 -5.57
N LEU A 61 -7.76 13.63 -4.32
CA LEU A 61 -7.01 13.19 -3.15
C LEU A 61 -7.68 11.98 -2.50
N TYR A 62 -6.92 10.93 -2.27
CA TYR A 62 -7.32 9.72 -1.56
C TYR A 62 -6.46 9.51 -0.32
N HIS A 63 -7.05 8.84 0.67
CA HIS A 63 -6.34 8.38 1.85
C HIS A 63 -6.45 6.85 1.95
N ILE A 64 -5.30 6.16 1.93
CA ILE A 64 -5.20 4.73 2.20
C ILE A 64 -4.72 4.52 3.63
N LEU A 65 -5.46 3.75 4.42
CA LEU A 65 -5.22 3.53 5.84
C LEU A 65 -5.22 2.01 6.13
N ASP A 66 -4.12 1.53 6.68
CA ASP A 66 -3.90 0.15 7.12
C ASP A 66 -3.63 0.16 8.65
N PRO A 67 -4.69 0.02 9.46
CA PRO A 67 -4.56 0.09 10.89
C PRO A 67 -3.98 -1.22 11.44
N HIS A 68 -3.24 -1.13 12.54
CA HIS A 68 -2.58 -2.26 13.16
C HIS A 68 -2.69 -2.19 14.69
N ASP A 69 -2.80 -3.34 15.36
CA ASP A 69 -3.04 -3.40 16.82
C ASP A 69 -1.79 -3.08 17.65
N ALA A 70 -0.63 -3.60 17.24
CA ALA A 70 0.63 -3.43 17.97
C ALA A 70 1.60 -2.41 17.35
N LYS A 71 1.68 -2.36 16.02
CA LYS A 71 2.53 -1.43 15.27
C LYS A 71 1.77 -0.15 14.95
N PRO A 72 2.48 0.95 14.62
CA PRO A 72 1.85 2.14 14.11
C PRO A 72 0.94 1.84 12.92
N TRP A 73 -0.14 2.60 12.76
CA TRP A 73 -0.94 2.54 11.53
C TRP A 73 -0.10 2.99 10.34
N ALA A 74 -0.23 2.29 9.22
CA ALA A 74 0.39 2.69 7.97
C ALA A 74 -0.64 3.49 7.15
N MET A 75 -0.32 4.74 6.84
CA MET A 75 -1.22 5.66 6.13
C MET A 75 -0.49 6.32 4.96
N LYS A 76 -1.23 6.54 3.87
CA LYS A 76 -0.74 7.24 2.69
C LYS A 76 -1.80 8.17 2.13
N TRP A 77 -1.37 9.35 1.71
CA TRP A 77 -2.16 10.30 0.97
C TRP A 77 -1.71 10.29 -0.49
N ILE A 78 -2.63 9.97 -1.38
CA ILE A 78 -2.36 9.76 -2.79
C ILE A 78 -3.21 10.70 -3.62
N ILE A 79 -2.58 11.47 -4.49
CA ILE A 79 -3.29 12.23 -5.52
C ILE A 79 -3.32 11.42 -6.81
N ILE A 80 -4.46 11.44 -7.48
CA ILE A 80 -4.61 10.96 -8.85
C ILE A 80 -4.86 12.16 -9.74
N ASP A 81 -4.03 12.35 -10.75
CA ASP A 81 -4.16 13.45 -11.70
C ASP A 81 -5.09 13.10 -12.87
N ALA A 82 -5.29 14.06 -13.78
CA ALA A 82 -6.10 13.87 -14.98
C ALA A 82 -5.55 12.80 -15.95
N THR A 83 -4.28 12.40 -15.80
CA THR A 83 -3.66 11.32 -16.59
C THR A 83 -3.83 9.94 -15.94
N GLN A 84 -4.52 9.87 -14.80
CA GLN A 84 -4.66 8.67 -13.97
C GLN A 84 -3.34 8.18 -13.38
N THR A 85 -2.36 9.08 -13.25
CA THR A 85 -1.10 8.80 -12.55
C THR A 85 -1.28 9.06 -11.06
N ALA A 86 -0.88 8.09 -10.23
CA ALA A 86 -0.96 8.16 -8.78
C ALA A 86 0.38 8.65 -8.20
N TYR A 87 0.31 9.65 -7.32
CA TYR A 87 1.46 10.21 -6.61
C TYR A 87 1.22 10.13 -5.10
N CYS A 88 2.15 9.50 -4.38
CA CYS A 88 2.15 9.50 -2.91
C CYS A 88 2.74 10.83 -2.43
N ILE A 89 1.91 11.70 -1.86
CA ILE A 89 2.28 13.07 -1.50
C ILE A 89 2.56 13.24 -0.01
N ASP A 90 2.02 12.37 0.82
CA ASP A 90 2.38 12.27 2.23
C ASP A 90 2.19 10.82 2.69
N GLU A 91 2.89 10.45 3.75
CA GLU A 91 2.79 9.15 4.40
C GLU A 91 2.87 9.28 5.91
N TYR A 92 2.41 8.26 6.61
CA TYR A 92 2.68 8.08 8.03
C TYR A 92 2.88 6.57 8.28
N PRO A 93 3.82 6.19 9.16
CA PRO A 93 4.75 7.03 9.91
C PRO A 93 5.83 7.68 9.03
N ASN A 94 6.31 8.87 9.40
CA ASN A 94 7.39 9.58 8.70
C ASN A 94 8.80 9.02 9.02
N ARG A 95 8.91 7.71 9.31
CA ARG A 95 10.14 7.01 9.69
C ARG A 95 10.16 5.63 9.05
N ASP A 96 11.30 4.94 9.10
CA ASP A 96 11.36 3.56 8.59
C ASP A 96 10.43 2.66 9.40
N PHE A 97 9.33 2.26 8.77
CA PHE A 97 8.31 1.42 9.36
C PHE A 97 8.86 0.07 9.86
N ASN A 98 9.94 -0.44 9.24
CA ASN A 98 10.54 -1.71 9.64
C ASN A 98 11.25 -1.62 10.99
N GLU A 99 11.74 -0.44 11.35
CA GLU A 99 12.38 -0.18 12.64
C GLU A 99 11.35 0.02 13.77
N MET A 100 10.08 0.22 13.43
CA MET A 100 9.01 0.45 14.40
C MET A 100 8.47 -0.89 14.91
N ILE A 101 8.66 -1.13 16.21
CA ILE A 101 8.31 -2.39 16.89
C ILE A 101 6.90 -2.30 17.50
N SER A 102 6.58 -1.17 18.12
CA SER A 102 5.27 -0.93 18.75
C SER A 102 4.85 0.54 18.65
N ASP A 103 3.55 0.77 18.74
CA ASP A 103 2.95 2.10 18.95
C ASP A 103 1.87 1.99 20.04
N ASP A 104 1.80 2.99 20.92
CA ASP A 104 0.85 3.07 22.03
C ASP A 104 -0.24 4.13 21.81
N LYS A 105 -0.26 4.75 20.63
CA LYS A 105 -1.28 5.73 20.25
C LYS A 105 -2.69 5.16 20.30
N THR A 106 -3.57 5.96 20.88
CA THR A 106 -5.01 5.78 20.88
C THR A 106 -5.62 6.14 19.53
N TYR A 107 -6.87 5.71 19.32
CA TYR A 107 -7.63 6.05 18.12
C TYR A 107 -7.79 7.56 17.93
N ASP A 108 -7.96 8.31 19.02
CA ASP A 108 -8.11 9.78 18.98
C ASP A 108 -6.81 10.45 18.52
N GLU A 109 -5.66 9.97 19.00
CA GLU A 109 -4.36 10.47 18.55
C GLU A 109 -4.11 10.19 17.06
N TYR A 110 -4.55 9.04 16.54
CA TYR A 110 -4.54 8.79 15.09
C TYR A 110 -5.48 9.73 14.34
N ALA A 111 -6.69 9.96 14.86
CA ALA A 111 -7.62 10.90 14.25
C ALA A 111 -7.04 12.33 14.18
N ASP A 112 -6.32 12.74 15.22
CA ASP A 112 -5.64 14.05 15.24
C ASP A 112 -4.47 14.12 14.25
N ILE A 113 -3.67 13.06 14.12
CA ILE A 113 -2.62 12.97 13.07
C ILE A 113 -3.23 13.10 11.68
N ILE A 114 -4.35 12.40 11.44
CA ILE A 114 -5.07 12.40 10.18
C ILE A 114 -5.55 13.82 9.85
N ARG A 115 -6.22 14.49 10.80
CA ARG A 115 -6.72 15.86 10.63
C ARG A 115 -5.57 16.83 10.34
N LEU A 116 -4.50 16.77 11.14
CA LEU A 116 -3.34 17.64 10.97
C LEU A 116 -2.72 17.53 9.57
N LYS A 117 -2.58 16.30 9.06
CA LYS A 117 -2.05 16.07 7.71
C LYS A 117 -3.03 16.51 6.63
N GLU A 118 -4.32 16.21 6.79
CA GLU A 118 -5.34 16.59 5.81
C GLU A 118 -5.54 18.11 5.73
N ASP A 119 -5.48 18.82 6.85
CA ASP A 119 -5.50 20.28 6.90
C ASP A 119 -4.29 20.87 6.16
N ALA A 120 -3.08 20.35 6.41
CA ALA A 120 -1.88 20.79 5.70
C ALA A 120 -1.96 20.52 4.20
N LEU A 121 -2.53 19.38 3.78
CA LEU A 121 -2.76 19.07 2.37
C LEU A 121 -3.85 19.94 1.76
N PHE A 122 -4.88 20.29 2.52
CA PHE A 122 -5.91 21.22 2.08
C PHE A 122 -5.33 22.62 1.84
N ASP A 123 -4.45 23.10 2.71
CA ASP A 123 -3.76 24.39 2.52
C ASP A 123 -2.91 24.42 1.24
N ILE A 124 -2.32 23.29 0.86
CA ILE A 124 -1.48 23.17 -0.35
C ILE A 124 -2.35 23.04 -1.61
N TYR A 125 -3.30 22.12 -1.60
CA TYR A 125 -4.02 21.69 -2.80
C TYR A 125 -5.41 22.30 -2.96
N GLY A 126 -5.99 22.85 -1.89
CA GLY A 126 -7.38 23.31 -1.84
C GLY A 126 -8.39 22.19 -2.10
N LYS A 127 -8.05 20.96 -1.72
CA LYS A 127 -8.84 19.75 -1.96
C LYS A 127 -8.99 18.94 -0.69
N GLU A 128 -10.23 18.61 -0.36
CA GLU A 128 -10.54 17.64 0.68
C GLU A 128 -10.24 16.22 0.17
N VAL A 129 -10.03 15.29 1.11
CA VAL A 129 -9.93 13.87 0.80
C VAL A 129 -11.26 13.40 0.22
N PHE A 130 -11.24 12.97 -1.03
CA PHE A 130 -12.42 12.48 -1.74
C PHE A 130 -12.94 11.16 -1.15
N ASN A 131 -12.03 10.24 -0.86
CA ASN A 131 -12.38 8.96 -0.25
C ASN A 131 -11.23 8.40 0.58
N ARG A 132 -11.60 7.69 1.66
CA ARG A 132 -10.70 6.94 2.52
C ARG A 132 -10.91 5.45 2.34
N ILE A 133 -9.85 4.75 1.98
CA ILE A 133 -9.83 3.30 1.82
C ILE A 133 -9.16 2.72 3.07
N ILE A 134 -9.90 1.92 3.83
CA ILE A 134 -9.43 1.29 5.08
C ILE A 134 -9.35 -0.21 4.85
N ASP A 135 -8.31 -0.88 5.35
CA ASP A 135 -8.28 -2.35 5.34
C ASP A 135 -9.52 -2.91 6.06
N PRO A 136 -10.43 -3.63 5.35
CA PRO A 136 -11.63 -4.19 5.96
C PRO A 136 -11.33 -5.28 7.00
N ASN A 137 -10.10 -5.80 7.06
CA ASN A 137 -9.72 -6.89 7.96
C ASN A 137 -9.18 -6.42 9.32
N TYR A 138 -9.05 -5.12 9.54
CA TYR A 138 -8.62 -4.61 10.83
C TYR A 138 -9.53 -5.10 11.97
N GLY A 139 -8.94 -5.55 13.07
CA GLY A 139 -9.67 -6.12 14.22
C GLY A 139 -10.08 -7.59 14.09
N ASN A 140 -9.97 -8.23 12.91
CA ASN A 140 -10.32 -9.64 12.73
C ASN A 140 -9.45 -10.58 13.58
N ARG A 141 -8.21 -10.18 13.92
CA ARG A 141 -7.32 -10.97 14.78
C ARG A 141 -7.83 -11.01 16.21
N THR A 142 -8.36 -9.91 16.72
CA THR A 142 -8.90 -9.78 18.08
C THR A 142 -10.17 -10.59 18.23
N ILE A 143 -11.06 -10.53 17.23
CA ILE A 143 -12.30 -11.33 17.19
C ILE A 143 -11.97 -12.83 17.12
N ARG A 144 -11.11 -13.26 16.19
CA ARG A 144 -10.71 -14.68 16.07
C ARG A 144 -9.94 -15.21 17.29
N LYS A 145 -9.25 -14.33 18.02
CA LYS A 145 -8.59 -14.71 19.27
C LYS A 145 -9.62 -14.86 20.39
N ALA A 146 -10.56 -13.93 20.53
CA ALA A 146 -11.68 -14.04 21.46
C ALA A 146 -12.52 -15.30 21.17
N GLU A 147 -12.84 -15.59 19.90
CA GLU A 147 -13.54 -16.81 19.50
C GLU A 147 -12.76 -18.10 19.80
N ARG A 148 -11.42 -18.07 19.73
CA ARG A 148 -10.55 -19.20 20.12
C ARG A 148 -10.42 -19.35 21.64
N ASP A 149 -10.46 -18.26 22.37
CA ASP A 149 -10.34 -18.25 23.83
C ASP A 149 -11.70 -18.60 24.50
N ASP A 150 -12.83 -18.19 23.90
CA ASP A 150 -14.19 -18.59 24.28
C ASP A 150 -14.55 -20.01 23.79
N GLY A 151 -13.94 -20.44 22.68
CA GLY A 151 -14.01 -21.80 22.15
C GLY A 151 -13.01 -22.71 22.86
N THR A 152 -13.36 -23.17 24.06
CA THR A 152 -12.60 -24.18 24.80
C THR A 152 -12.18 -25.31 23.84
N SER A 153 -10.86 -25.52 23.71
CA SER A 153 -10.31 -26.71 23.08
C SER A 153 -10.90 -27.94 23.75
N LYS A 154 -11.91 -28.54 23.12
CA LYS A 154 -12.32 -29.91 23.35
C LYS A 154 -12.02 -30.67 22.07
N THR A 155 -11.17 -31.69 22.19
CA THR A 155 -11.28 -32.92 21.39
C THR A 155 -12.73 -33.32 21.20
#